data_AF-A0A6L6WRB4-F1
#
_entry.id   AF-A0A6L6WRB4-F1
#
_cell.length_a   1.000
_cell.length_b   1.000
_cell.length_c   1.000
_cell.angle_alpha   90.00
_cell.angle_beta   90.00
_cell.angle_gamma   90.00
#
_symmetry.space_group_name_H-M   'P 1'
#
loop_
_entity.id
_entity.type
_entity.pdbx_description
1 polymer ?
#
loop_
_entity_poly.entity_id
_entity_poly.type
_entity_poly.pdbx_seq_one_letter_code
_entity_poly.pdbx_strand_id
1 'polypeptide(L)'
;MGPGRLAWPVHPQEVFMSTQADHGRELVPRPELSPDALRAALAVVAPSRLPEMQRTKDEAFAKAVEWQSLSPVRSWVLIWARDIEIARRSDLSARHARAIRDLEHEDADIAHEAVHELSVVLDEAMKAVQA
;
A
#
# COMPACT_ATOMS: atom_id res chain seq x y z
N MET A 1 40.06 45.29 -4.67
CA MET A 1 38.96 45.48 -5.64
C MET A 1 38.15 44.20 -5.64
N GLY A 2 36.95 44.22 -5.04
CA GLY A 2 36.15 43.01 -4.79
C GLY A 2 35.38 42.56 -6.04
N PRO A 3 35.22 41.25 -6.29
CA PRO A 3 34.50 40.75 -7.45
C PRO A 3 32.98 40.85 -7.28
N GLY A 4 32.30 41.05 -8.42
CA GLY A 4 30.92 41.48 -8.56
C GLY A 4 29.86 40.53 -8.00
N ARG A 5 28.85 41.12 -7.34
CA ARG A 5 27.59 40.48 -7.00
C ARG A 5 26.70 40.45 -8.24
N LEU A 6 26.49 39.26 -8.81
CA LEU A 6 25.41 38.99 -9.76
C LEU A 6 24.09 38.98 -8.98
N ALA A 7 23.28 40.03 -9.14
CA ALA A 7 21.93 40.08 -8.62
C ALA A 7 21.01 39.26 -9.54
N TRP A 8 20.61 38.08 -9.08
CA TRP A 8 19.57 37.28 -9.74
C TRP A 8 18.19 37.88 -9.43
N PRO A 9 17.27 37.98 -10.40
CA PRO A 9 15.92 38.50 -10.15
C PRO A 9 15.13 37.58 -9.22
N VAL A 10 14.57 38.16 -8.16
CA VAL A 10 13.63 37.51 -7.25
C VAL A 10 12.34 37.25 -8.01
N HIS A 11 12.10 36.00 -8.40
CA HIS A 11 10.78 35.58 -8.85
C HIS A 11 9.80 35.65 -7.66
N PRO A 12 8.61 36.24 -7.82
CA PRO A 12 7.57 36.15 -6.81
C PRO A 12 7.24 34.68 -6.58
N GLN A 13 7.25 34.28 -5.31
CA GLN A 13 6.78 32.97 -4.89
C GLN A 13 5.29 32.93 -5.20
N GLU A 14 4.92 32.37 -6.35
CA GLU A 14 3.56 31.90 -6.57
C GLU A 14 3.34 30.84 -5.50
N VAL A 15 2.62 31.24 -4.46
CA VAL A 15 2.07 30.34 -3.47
C VAL A 15 1.18 29.40 -4.27
N PHE A 16 1.72 28.24 -4.66
CA PHE A 16 0.91 27.11 -5.04
C PHE A 16 0.03 26.82 -3.82
N MET A 17 -1.18 27.37 -3.83
CA MET A 17 -2.27 26.87 -3.04
C MET A 17 -2.50 25.45 -3.54
N SER A 18 -1.73 24.52 -2.98
CA SER A 18 -2.03 23.11 -3.02
C SER A 18 -3.35 22.98 -2.26
N THR A 19 -4.45 22.97 -2.99
CA THR A 19 -5.70 22.41 -2.51
C THR A 19 -5.45 20.93 -2.31
N GLN A 20 -4.82 20.60 -1.19
CA GLN A 20 -4.76 19.25 -0.68
C GLN A 20 -6.21 18.92 -0.34
N ALA A 21 -6.87 18.28 -1.29
CA ALA A 21 -8.12 17.61 -1.03
C ALA A 21 -7.85 16.70 0.18
N ASP A 22 -8.70 16.83 1.19
CA ASP A 22 -8.74 15.99 2.37
C ASP A 22 -9.19 14.58 1.94
N HIS A 23 -8.34 13.90 1.18
CA HIS A 23 -8.43 12.47 0.93
C HIS A 23 -7.85 11.83 2.17
N GLY A 24 -8.68 11.11 2.94
CA GLY A 24 -8.30 10.43 4.18
C GLY A 24 -6.87 9.88 4.11
N ARG A 25 -5.94 10.62 4.75
CA ARG A 25 -4.48 10.58 4.58
C ARG A 25 -3.93 9.35 3.86
N GLU A 26 -3.56 9.53 2.59
CA GLU A 26 -2.62 8.65 1.92
C GLU A 26 -1.23 8.81 2.56
N LEU A 27 -0.66 7.71 3.07
CA LEU A 27 0.61 7.71 3.81
C LEU A 27 1.84 7.74 2.88
N VAL A 28 1.75 7.05 1.75
CA VAL A 28 2.80 6.97 0.70
C VAL A 28 2.12 6.90 -0.67
N PRO A 29 2.77 7.40 -1.74
CA PRO A 29 2.26 7.20 -3.09
C PRO A 29 2.17 5.71 -3.43
N ARG A 30 1.30 5.37 -4.40
CA ARG A 30 1.20 4.00 -4.91
C ARG A 30 2.57 3.52 -5.42
N PRO A 31 3.10 2.39 -4.91
CA PRO A 31 4.37 1.86 -5.37
C PRO A 31 4.24 1.20 -6.74
N GLU A 32 5.35 1.16 -7.49
CA GLU A 32 5.48 0.28 -8.64
C GLU A 32 5.34 -1.20 -8.24
N LEU A 33 4.90 -2.05 -9.16
CA LEU A 33 4.75 -3.49 -8.95
C LEU A 33 6.09 -4.23 -9.08
N SER A 34 7.11 -3.73 -8.39
CA SER A 34 8.43 -4.36 -8.27
C SER A 34 8.73 -4.73 -6.81
N PRO A 35 9.49 -5.82 -6.55
CA PRO A 35 9.80 -6.23 -5.18
C PRO A 35 10.43 -5.12 -4.32
N ASP A 36 11.31 -4.31 -4.91
CA ASP A 36 12.01 -3.23 -4.20
C ASP A 36 11.09 -2.04 -3.87
N ALA A 37 10.23 -1.64 -4.81
CA ALA A 37 9.26 -0.57 -4.57
C ALA A 37 8.23 -0.97 -3.50
N LEU A 38 7.73 -2.21 -3.56
CA LEU A 38 6.83 -2.76 -2.55
C LEU A 38 7.49 -2.79 -1.17
N ARG A 39 8.76 -3.23 -1.08
CA ARG A 39 9.49 -3.26 0.18
C ARG A 39 9.71 -1.87 0.75
N ALA A 40 10.03 -0.88 -0.10
CA ALA A 40 10.21 0.50 0.31
C ALA A 40 8.91 1.11 0.86
N ALA A 41 7.77 0.87 0.20
CA ALA A 41 6.47 1.31 0.69
C ALA A 41 6.09 0.63 2.01
N LEU A 42 6.30 -0.69 2.11
CA LEU A 42 5.99 -1.46 3.32
C LEU A 42 6.78 -0.98 4.54
N ALA A 43 8.04 -0.59 4.34
CA ALA A 43 8.88 -0.04 5.41
C ALA A 43 8.30 1.25 6.02
N VAL A 44 7.47 1.98 5.29
CA VAL A 44 6.79 3.18 5.79
C VAL A 44 5.46 2.84 6.44
N VAL A 45 4.62 2.03 5.78
CA VAL A 45 3.22 1.83 6.21
C VAL A 45 3.04 0.73 7.25
N ALA A 46 3.90 -0.30 7.26
CA ALA A 46 3.84 -1.41 8.20
C ALA A 46 5.21 -2.09 8.38
N PRO A 47 6.21 -1.39 8.97
CA PRO A 47 7.59 -1.88 9.08
C PRO A 47 7.71 -3.23 9.80
N SER A 48 6.80 -3.52 10.74
CA SER A 48 6.75 -4.81 11.46
C SER A 48 6.48 -6.01 10.56
N ARG A 49 5.92 -5.80 9.35
CA ARG A 49 5.62 -6.87 8.37
C ARG A 49 6.76 -7.17 7.40
N LEU A 50 7.88 -6.44 7.45
CA LEU A 50 9.04 -6.71 6.57
C LEU A 50 9.58 -8.16 6.69
N PRO A 51 9.67 -8.78 7.89
CA PRO A 51 10.09 -10.19 7.99
C PRO A 51 9.11 -11.16 7.32
N GLU A 52 7.80 -10.89 7.42
CA GLU A 52 6.75 -11.68 6.77
C GLU A 52 6.85 -11.58 5.23
N MET A 53 7.09 -10.36 4.71
CA MET A 53 7.30 -10.13 3.29
C MET A 53 8.49 -10.90 2.76
N GLN A 54 9.60 -10.92 3.50
CA GLN A 54 10.80 -11.67 3.13
C GLN A 54 10.53 -13.18 3.12
N ARG A 55 9.92 -13.72 4.19
CA ARG A 55 9.58 -15.16 4.28
C ARG A 55 8.68 -15.60 3.12
N THR A 56 7.61 -14.87 2.85
CA THR A 56 6.66 -15.21 1.77
C THR A 56 7.26 -15.05 0.38
N LYS A 57 8.25 -14.15 0.20
CA LYS A 57 9.02 -14.03 -1.03
C LYS A 57 9.84 -15.30 -1.27
N ASP A 58 10.56 -15.75 -0.24
CA ASP A 58 11.40 -16.96 -0.33
C ASP A 58 10.55 -18.20 -0.62
N GLU A 59 9.37 -18.31 -0.01
CA GLU A 59 8.38 -19.35 -0.32
C GLU A 59 7.87 -19.29 -1.78
N ALA A 60 7.63 -18.08 -2.31
CA ALA A 60 7.21 -17.91 -3.69
C ALA A 60 8.30 -18.32 -4.69
N PHE A 61 9.57 -18.01 -4.41
CA PHE A 61 10.69 -18.47 -5.22
C PHE A 61 10.86 -19.99 -5.16
N ALA A 62 10.76 -20.60 -3.98
CA ALA A 62 10.81 -22.06 -3.82
C ALA A 62 9.71 -22.75 -4.64
N LYS A 63 8.45 -22.28 -4.52
CA LYS A 63 7.31 -22.78 -5.31
C LYS A 63 7.50 -22.56 -6.80
N ALA A 64 8.11 -21.45 -7.21
CA ALA A 64 8.33 -21.19 -8.63
C ALA A 64 9.29 -22.20 -9.27
N VAL A 65 10.33 -22.62 -8.53
CA VAL A 65 11.24 -23.68 -8.95
C VAL A 65 10.52 -25.03 -8.96
N GLU A 66 9.85 -25.37 -7.86
CA GLU A 66 9.12 -26.64 -7.71
C GLU A 66 8.08 -26.84 -8.82
N TRP A 67 7.29 -25.80 -9.11
CA TRP A 67 6.19 -25.85 -10.07
C TRP A 67 6.64 -25.47 -11.49
N GLN A 68 7.92 -25.12 -11.68
CA GLN A 68 8.47 -24.62 -12.94
C GLN A 68 7.62 -23.49 -13.55
N SER A 69 7.17 -22.56 -12.70
CA SER A 69 6.20 -21.55 -13.06
C SER A 69 6.47 -20.23 -12.34
N LEU A 70 6.34 -19.11 -13.05
CA LEU A 70 6.43 -17.77 -12.45
C LEU A 70 5.15 -17.33 -11.73
N SER A 71 4.07 -18.13 -11.78
CA SER A 71 2.80 -17.79 -11.15
C SER A 71 2.92 -17.50 -9.64
N PRO A 72 3.66 -18.27 -8.83
CA PRO A 72 3.83 -17.96 -7.41
C PRO A 72 4.45 -16.59 -7.14
N VAL A 73 5.46 -16.20 -7.94
CA VAL A 73 6.12 -14.88 -7.82
C VAL A 73 5.15 -13.76 -8.22
N ARG A 74 4.39 -13.95 -9.31
CA ARG A 74 3.37 -12.97 -9.73
C ARG A 74 2.28 -12.80 -8.67
N SER A 75 1.79 -13.91 -8.10
CA SER A 75 0.81 -13.87 -7.00
C SER A 75 1.38 -13.16 -5.77
N TRP A 76 2.64 -13.41 -5.42
CA TRP A 76 3.30 -12.72 -4.31
C TRP A 76 3.35 -11.19 -4.51
N VAL A 77 3.69 -10.72 -5.72
CA VAL A 77 3.66 -9.28 -6.05
C VAL A 77 2.27 -8.70 -5.84
N LEU A 78 1.23 -9.36 -6.35
CA LEU A 78 -0.16 -8.86 -6.26
C LEU A 78 -0.69 -8.84 -4.83
N ILE A 79 -0.38 -9.88 -4.04
CA ILE A 79 -0.78 -9.95 -2.62
C ILE A 79 -0.18 -8.79 -1.84
N TRP A 80 1.13 -8.54 -1.99
CA TRP A 80 1.78 -7.45 -1.27
C TRP A 80 1.37 -6.07 -1.78
N ALA A 81 1.15 -5.91 -3.08
CA ALA A 81 0.61 -4.66 -3.62
C ALA A 81 -0.77 -4.33 -3.03
N ARG A 82 -1.67 -5.31 -2.92
CA ARG A 82 -3.00 -5.15 -2.29
C ARG A 82 -2.89 -4.79 -0.81
N ASP A 83 -2.08 -5.53 -0.07
CA ASP A 83 -1.93 -5.30 1.37
C ASP A 83 -1.33 -3.90 1.66
N ILE A 84 -0.39 -3.45 0.83
CA ILE A 84 0.18 -2.09 0.90
C ILE A 84 -0.85 -1.04 0.49
N GLU A 85 -1.67 -1.31 -0.54
CA GLU A 85 -2.77 -0.42 -0.97
C GLU A 85 -3.78 -0.20 0.17
N ILE A 86 -4.13 -1.24 0.93
CA ILE A 86 -4.96 -1.13 2.14
C ILE A 86 -4.26 -0.30 3.21
N ALA A 87 -2.98 -0.58 3.49
CA ALA A 87 -2.25 0.07 4.56
C ALA A 87 -1.94 1.55 4.30
N ARG A 88 -1.67 1.95 3.03
CA ARG A 88 -1.35 3.33 2.68
C ARG A 88 -2.57 4.26 2.75
N ARG A 89 -3.79 3.72 2.69
CA ARG A 89 -5.06 4.45 2.70
C ARG A 89 -5.73 4.35 4.07
N SER A 90 -5.73 5.43 4.84
CA SER A 90 -6.21 5.40 6.23
C SER A 90 -7.68 4.97 6.38
N ASP A 91 -8.56 5.34 5.44
CA ASP A 91 -9.96 4.93 5.40
C ASP A 91 -10.10 3.41 5.20
N LEU A 92 -9.36 2.87 4.22
CA LEU A 92 -9.42 1.48 3.82
C LEU A 92 -8.79 0.58 4.89
N SER A 93 -7.70 1.03 5.50
CA SER A 93 -7.05 0.37 6.63
C SER A 93 -8.00 0.25 7.84
N ALA A 94 -8.71 1.33 8.17
CA ALA A 94 -9.65 1.33 9.30
C ALA A 94 -10.83 0.37 9.06
N ARG A 95 -11.38 0.33 7.84
CA ARG A 95 -12.43 -0.60 7.43
C ARG A 95 -11.94 -2.05 7.46
N HIS A 96 -10.77 -2.33 6.89
CA HIS A 96 -10.13 -3.64 6.92
C HIS A 96 -9.95 -4.14 8.36
N ALA A 97 -9.37 -3.31 9.23
CA ALA A 97 -9.12 -3.68 10.62
C ALA A 97 -10.41 -3.94 11.40
N ARG A 98 -11.49 -3.18 11.11
CA ARG A 98 -12.81 -3.42 11.69
C ARG A 98 -13.38 -4.76 11.22
N ALA A 99 -13.45 -4.99 9.91
CA ALA A 99 -13.95 -6.23 9.35
C ALA A 99 -13.21 -7.45 9.92
N ILE A 100 -11.87 -7.41 10.02
CA ILE A 100 -11.08 -8.50 10.62
C ILE A 100 -11.45 -8.75 12.09
N ARG A 101 -11.67 -7.71 12.89
CA ARG A 101 -12.09 -7.89 14.30
C ARG A 101 -13.48 -8.50 14.41
N ASP A 102 -14.38 -8.13 13.51
CA ASP A 102 -15.78 -8.52 13.57
C ASP A 102 -16.03 -9.94 12.99
N LEU A 103 -15.03 -10.56 12.33
CA LEU A 103 -15.11 -11.95 11.85
C LEU A 103 -15.36 -12.98 12.96
N GLU A 104 -14.84 -12.72 14.16
CA GLU A 104 -14.97 -13.62 15.32
C GLU A 104 -16.12 -13.19 16.26
N HIS A 105 -16.99 -12.29 15.80
CA HIS A 105 -18.10 -11.80 16.60
C HIS A 105 -19.11 -12.93 16.91
N GLU A 106 -19.65 -12.92 18.13
CA GLU A 106 -20.59 -13.96 18.60
C GLU A 106 -21.95 -13.90 17.86
N ASP A 107 -22.35 -12.70 17.47
CA ASP A 107 -23.48 -12.46 16.58
C ASP A 107 -23.13 -12.84 15.13
N ALA A 108 -23.86 -13.81 14.59
CA ALA A 108 -23.66 -14.33 13.24
C ALA A 108 -23.94 -13.29 12.15
N ASP A 109 -24.86 -12.34 12.38
CA ASP A 109 -25.16 -11.30 11.40
C ASP A 109 -23.97 -10.34 11.27
N ILE A 110 -23.36 -9.98 12.40
CA ILE A 110 -22.15 -9.15 12.43
C ILE A 110 -20.97 -9.88 11.76
N ALA A 111 -20.77 -11.16 12.06
CA ALA A 111 -19.71 -11.95 11.43
C ALA A 111 -19.93 -12.09 9.91
N HIS A 112 -21.17 -12.21 9.45
CA HIS A 112 -21.48 -12.26 8.02
C HIS A 112 -21.23 -10.92 7.32
N GLU A 113 -21.66 -9.81 7.92
CA GLU A 113 -21.36 -8.47 7.43
C GLU A 113 -19.85 -8.21 7.37
N ALA A 114 -19.09 -8.71 8.34
CA ALA A 114 -17.63 -8.61 8.38
C ALA A 114 -16.96 -9.34 7.20
N VAL A 115 -17.43 -10.54 6.84
CA VAL A 115 -16.94 -11.26 5.66
C VAL A 115 -17.22 -10.46 4.39
N HIS A 116 -18.43 -9.93 4.25
CA HIS A 116 -18.81 -9.12 3.09
C HIS A 116 -17.95 -7.85 2.99
N GLU A 117 -17.80 -7.11 4.09
CA GLU A 117 -16.98 -5.89 4.12
C GLU A 117 -15.51 -6.19 3.82
N LEU A 118 -14.97 -7.32 4.32
CA LEU A 118 -13.62 -7.74 3.99
C LEU A 118 -13.45 -8.00 2.49
N SER A 119 -14.39 -8.69 1.84
CA SER A 119 -14.39 -8.88 0.39
C SER A 119 -14.42 -7.55 -0.37
N VAL A 120 -15.30 -6.62 0.04
CA VAL A 120 -15.39 -5.28 -0.57
C VAL A 120 -14.06 -4.54 -0.48
N VAL A 121 -13.44 -4.52 0.69
CA VAL A 121 -12.16 -3.83 0.93
C VAL A 121 -11.03 -4.43 0.09
N LEU A 122 -10.95 -5.77 0.03
CA LEU A 122 -9.94 -6.47 -0.77
C LEU A 122 -10.12 -6.20 -2.27
N ASP A 123 -11.35 -6.19 -2.76
CA ASP A 123 -11.67 -5.91 -4.17
C ASP A 123 -11.37 -4.46 -4.55
N GLU A 124 -11.70 -3.51 -3.66
CA GLU A 124 -11.39 -2.10 -3.85
C GLU A 124 -9.87 -1.88 -3.96
N ALA A 125 -9.09 -2.50 -3.08
CA ALA A 125 -7.64 -2.47 -3.13
C ALA A 125 -7.09 -3.12 -4.43
N MET A 126 -7.60 -4.29 -4.81
CA MET A 126 -7.16 -4.97 -6.03
C MET A 126 -7.47 -4.18 -7.31
N LYS A 127 -8.63 -3.54 -7.39
CA LYS A 127 -8.98 -2.63 -8.50
C LYS A 127 -8.01 -1.47 -8.59
N ALA A 128 -7.65 -0.87 -7.45
CA ALA A 128 -6.69 0.22 -7.41
C ALA A 128 -5.28 -0.23 -7.84
N VAL A 129 -4.84 -1.44 -7.46
CA VAL A 129 -3.55 -2.01 -7.88
C VAL A 129 -3.46 -2.23 -9.39
N GLN A 130 -4.59 -2.51 -10.05
CA GLN A 130 -4.65 -2.83 -11.48
C GLN A 130 -4.98 -1.64 -12.40
N ALA A 131 -5.29 -0.47 -11.81
CA ALA A 131 -5.65 0.76 -12.52
C ALA A 131 -4.41 1.60 -12.87
#